data_AF-A0A7J4J7Z8-F1
#
_entry.id   AF-A0A7J4J7Z8-F1
#
_cell.length_a   1.000
_cell.length_b   1.000
_cell.length_c   1.000
_cell.angle_alpha   90.00
_cell.angle_beta   90.00
_cell.angle_gamma   90.00
#
_symmetry.space_group_name_H-M   'P 1'
#
loop_
_entity.id
_entity.type
_entity.pdbx_description
1 polymer ?
#
loop_
_entity_poly.entity_id
_entity_poly.type
_entity_poly.pdbx_seq_one_letter_code
_entity_poly.pdbx_strand_id
1 'polypeptide(L)' 'MTNITLAIPNELHERMKLHSEIRWSEVVRKSISRKVEMLDAMNKIASKSILTKKDVDAISKKIKAESFDELNR' A
#
# COMPACT_ATOMS: atom_id res chain seq x y z
N MET A 1 2.71 23.86 8.04
CA MET A 1 3.11 22.43 8.08
C MET A 1 2.50 21.81 9.33
N THR A 2 2.10 20.54 9.25
CA THR A 2 1.58 19.78 10.40
C THR A 2 2.65 18.78 10.86
N ASN A 3 2.76 18.57 12.16
CA ASN A 3 3.74 17.65 12.75
C ASN A 3 3.09 16.31 13.09
N ILE A 4 3.81 15.22 12.84
CA ILE A 4 3.42 13.86 13.21
C ILE A 4 4.54 13.28 14.05
N THR A 5 4.20 12.74 15.22
CA THR A 5 5.14 12.00 16.08
C THR A 5 4.84 10.51 15.93
N LEU A 6 5.87 9.71 15.63
CA LEU A 6 5.76 8.27 15.44
C LEU A 6 6.67 7.56 16.44
N ALA A 7 6.14 6.55 17.12
CA ALA A 7 6.94 5.62 17.90
C ALA A 7 7.50 4.55 16.96
N ILE A 8 8.78 4.22 17.13
CA ILE A 8 9.45 3.13 16.43
C ILE A 8 10.12 2.20 17.45
N PRO A 9 10.32 0.91 17.14
CA PRO A 9 11.06 0.01 18.00
C PRO A 9 12.48 0.54 18.29
N ASN A 10 12.95 0.39 19.53
CA ASN A 10 14.27 0.89 19.94
C ASN A 10 15.40 0.35 19.06
N GLU A 11 15.36 -0.94 18.71
CA GLU A 11 16.37 -1.55 17.84
C GLU A 11 16.45 -0.87 16.46
N LEU A 12 15.31 -0.51 15.88
CA LEU A 12 15.26 0.21 14.61
C LEU A 12 15.85 1.61 14.76
N HIS A 13 15.53 2.32 15.85
CA HIS A 13 16.08 3.64 16.13
C HIS A 13 17.61 3.62 16.26
N GLU A 14 18.17 2.63 16.95
CA GLU A 14 19.62 2.48 17.07
C GLU A 14 20.29 2.23 15.71
N ARG A 15 19.71 1.36 14.87
CA ARG A 15 20.21 1.18 13.49
C ARG A 15 20.10 2.45 12.65
N MET A 16 19.03 3.23 12.82
CA MET A 16 18.87 4.51 12.12
C MET A 16 19.91 5.53 12.56
N LYS A 17 20.28 5.57 13.84
CA LYS A 17 21.36 6.44 14.36
C LYS A 17 22.73 6.10 13.76
N LEU A 18 23.02 4.81 13.54
CA LEU A 18 24.26 4.39 12.87
C LEU A 18 24.38 4.97 11.45
N HIS A 19 23.25 5.30 10.83
CA HIS A 19 23.14 5.90 9.50
C HIS A 19 22.64 7.35 9.59
N SER A 20 23.34 8.17 10.39
CA SER A 20 23.00 9.57 10.65
C SER A 20 23.08 10.48 9.41
N GLU A 21 23.79 10.06 8.37
CA GLU A 21 23.88 10.72 7.07
C GLU A 21 22.54 10.76 6.33
N ILE A 22 21.60 9.88 6.69
CA ILE A 22 20.29 9.78 6.08
C ILE A 22 19.31 10.74 6.75
N ARG A 23 18.62 11.56 5.95
CA ARG A 23 17.52 12.41 6.41
C ARG A 23 16.24 11.58 6.58
N TRP A 24 16.16 10.83 7.67
CA TRP A 24 15.07 9.89 7.94
C TRP A 24 13.66 10.51 7.89
N SER A 25 13.51 11.77 8.32
CA SER A 25 12.24 12.49 8.22
C SER A 25 11.76 12.69 6.77
N GLU A 26 12.70 12.85 5.83
CA GLU A 26 12.39 12.97 4.41
C GLU A 26 12.00 11.63 3.80
N VAL A 27 12.69 10.55 4.20
CA VAL A 27 12.37 9.18 3.80
C VAL A 27 10.95 8.83 4.23
N VAL A 28 10.61 9.08 5.51
CA VAL A 28 9.27 8.83 6.05
C VAL A 28 8.23 9.66 5.31
N ARG A 29 8.48 10.96 5.09
CA ARG A 29 7.54 11.83 4.38
C ARG A 29 7.25 11.31 2.97
N LYS A 30 8.29 10.96 2.20
CA LYS A 30 8.14 10.41 0.84
C LYS A 30 7.36 9.10 0.83
N SER A 31 7.62 8.21 1.78
CA SER A 31 6.90 6.94 1.91
C SER A 31 5.41 7.15 2.21
N ILE A 32 5.09 8.06 3.14
CA ILE A 32 3.70 8.39 3.48
C ILE A 32 2.99 9.01 2.28
N SER A 33 3.59 10.03 1.63
CA SER A 33 3.00 10.69 0.46
C SER A 33 2.69 9.69 -0.66
N ARG A 34 3.63 8.83 -1.02
CA ARG A 34 3.41 7.80 -2.05
C ARG A 34 2.28 6.84 -1.68
N LYS A 35 2.19 6.43 -0.41
CA LYS A 35 1.13 5.53 0.05
C LYS A 35 -0.24 6.21 -0.04
N VAL A 36 -0.34 7.48 0.34
CA VAL A 36 -1.58 8.26 0.22
C VAL A 36 -1.98 8.44 -1.24
N GLU A 37 -1.05 8.84 -2.12
CA GLU A 37 -1.31 8.99 -3.56
C GLU A 37 -1.82 7.69 -4.19
N MET A 38 -1.24 6.55 -3.81
CA MET A 38 -1.69 5.24 -4.27
C MET A 38 -3.11 4.92 -3.78
N LEU A 39 -3.42 5.20 -2.50
CA LEU A 39 -4.76 5.00 -1.95
C LEU A 39 -5.78 5.92 -2.63
N ASP A 40 -5.43 7.17 -2.92
CA ASP A 40 -6.28 8.10 -3.64
C ASP A 40 -6.52 7.65 -5.09
N ALA A 41 -5.49 7.13 -5.77
CA ALA A 41 -5.64 6.56 -7.10
C ALA A 41 -6.56 5.33 -7.09
N MET A 42 -6.36 4.41 -6.13
CA MET A 42 -7.24 3.26 -5.93
C MET A 42 -8.68 3.68 -5.67
N ASN A 43 -8.89 4.65 -4.78
CA ASN A 43 -10.21 5.19 -4.48
C ASN A 43 -10.84 5.85 -5.71
N LYS A 44 -10.09 6.59 -6.53
CA LYS A 44 -10.59 7.19 -7.78
C LYS A 44 -10.99 6.14 -8.82
N ILE A 45 -10.22 5.05 -8.92
CA ILE A 45 -10.55 3.93 -9.81
C ILE A 45 -11.80 3.22 -9.28
N ALA A 46 -11.83 2.92 -7.98
CA ALA A 46 -12.97 2.28 -7.31
C ALA A 46 -14.22 3.17 -7.24
N SER A 47 -14.08 4.51 -7.25
CA SER A 47 -15.22 5.42 -7.27
C SER A 47 -15.76 5.64 -8.67
N LYS A 48 -14.92 5.53 -9.71
CA LYS A 48 -15.33 5.56 -11.11
C LYS A 48 -15.85 4.21 -11.60
N SER A 49 -15.45 3.13 -10.93
CA SER A 49 -15.98 1.80 -11.17
C SER A 49 -17.14 1.60 -10.21
N ILE A 50 -18.39 1.63 -10.68
CA ILE A 50 -19.53 1.18 -9.88
C ILE A 50 -19.40 -0.35 -9.77
N LEU A 51 -18.45 -0.82 -8.96
CA LEU A 51 -18.28 -2.24 -8.67
C LEU A 51 -19.34 -2.59 -7.65
N THR A 52 -20.43 -3.11 -8.16
CA THR A 52 -21.46 -3.73 -7.34
C THR A 52 -20.90 -5.03 -6.76
N LYS A 53 -21.55 -5.52 -5.69
CA LYS A 53 -21.20 -6.81 -5.07
C LYS A 53 -21.16 -7.96 -6.10
N LYS A 54 -21.97 -7.87 -7.16
CA LYS A 54 -21.98 -8.81 -8.29
C LYS A 54 -20.69 -8.79 -9.11
N ASP A 55 -20.07 -7.62 -9.27
CA ASP A 55 -18.83 -7.48 -10.06
C ASP A 55 -17.63 -8.06 -9.31
N VAL A 56 -17.59 -7.89 -7.99
CA VAL A 56 -16.61 -8.54 -7.11
C VAL A 56 -16.74 -10.06 -7.18
N ASP A 57 -17.97 -10.58 -7.14
CA ASP A 57 -18.23 -12.02 -7.27
C ASP A 57 -17.84 -12.56 -8.65
N ALA A 58 -18.08 -11.79 -9.72
CA ALA A 58 -17.68 -12.16 -11.08
C ALA A 58 -16.16 -12.19 -11.26
N ILE A 59 -15.44 -11.20 -10.69
CA ILE A 59 -13.97 -11.16 -10.70
C ILE A 59 -13.40 -12.33 -9.88
N SER A 60 -13.96 -12.60 -8.70
CA SER A 60 -13.54 -13.73 -7.86
C SER A 60 -13.69 -15.08 -8.58
N LYS A 61 -14.80 -15.26 -9.32
CA LYS A 61 -15.02 -16.47 -10.13
C LYS A 61 -14.03 -16.58 -11.29
N LYS A 62 -13.72 -15.49 -11.99
CA LYS A 62 -12.71 -15.50 -13.07
C LYS A 62 -11.31 -15.84 -12.57
N ILE A 63 -10.87 -15.21 -11.49
CA ILE A 63 -9.56 -15.49 -10.88
C ILE A 63 -9.47 -16.95 -10.47
N LYS A 64 -10.52 -17.51 -9.85
CA LYS A 64 -10.56 -18.92 -9.47
C LYS A 64 -10.52 -19.86 -10.68
N ALA A 65 -11.18 -19.52 -11.77
CA ALA A 65 -11.16 -20.33 -12.99
C ALA A 65 -9.77 -20.32 -13.65
N GLU A 66 -9.14 -19.14 -13.77
CA GLU A 66 -7.79 -19.00 -14.34
C GLU A 66 -6.72 -19.68 -13.46
N SER A 67 -6.81 -19.55 -12.13
CA SER A 67 -5.90 -20.24 -11.20
C SER A 67 -6.09 -21.76 -11.19
N PHE A 68 -7.26 -22.28 -11.61
CA PHE A 68 -7.52 -23.72 -11.68
C PHE A 68 -7.07 -24.32 -13.02
N ASP A 69 -7.10 -23.54 -14.10
CA ASP A 69 -6.58 -23.94 -15.41
C ASP A 69 -5.04 -23.98 -15.44
N GLU A 70 -4.34 -23.10 -14.72
CA GLU A 70 -2.87 -23.15 -14.59
C GLU A 70 -2.38 -24.31 -13.70
N LEU A 71 -3.21 -24.85 -12.82
CA LEU A 71 -2.87 -25.99 -11.95
C LEU A 71 -3.19 -27.37 -12.55
N ASN A 72 -3.93 -27.43 -13.66
CA ASN A 72 -4.32 -28.68 -14.33
C ASN A 72 -3.73 -28.84 -15.74
N ARG A 73 -2.68 -28.07 -16.06
CA ARG A 73 -1.95 -28.13 -17.34
C ARG A 73 -0.54 -28.67 -17.14
#